data_AF-A0A5M9ZI19-F1
#
_entry.id   AF-A0A5M9ZI19-F1
#
_cell.length_a   1.000
_cell.length_b   1.000
_cell.length_c   1.000
_cell.angle_alpha   90.00
_cell.angle_beta   90.00
_cell.angle_gamma   90.00
#
_symmetry.space_group_name_H-M   'P 1'
#
loop_
_entity.id
_entity.type
_entity.pdbx_description
1 polymer ?
#
loop_
_entity_poly.entity_id
_entity_poly.type
_entity_poly.pdbx_seq_one_letter_code
_entity_poly.pdbx_strand_id
1 'polypeptide(L)'
;MIIQTPAGGAAQETPTDQLTSTDVLLLHAKAGLQMVPADDAVAVACKALNVDTLTLDELLSNATVLAQVKSSPLAVACIRLSSEAARALGLDEVDVTDADQMTALSKDSKKLLEFCKNGRLLSRMARSTVNSGTMSVLKAINQSVTLLQWVYQSVAASGWFTAKSTSYQDGVASLNTYGTASAAANCIILTATGYWSTASTQFTNVFVNGEQVSNGSLVNTSRPTTVTKTSIGAVSLPVTTWTETSDAYAAMASYAGLDLGDSIWQYPDQSSLTTGGVTFTRSGSSVTVKGTSGAGAWPVYGKSVTLTAGKYHLALSGAENVKAEIKSGSTSYVNTGASKYEATLNAGTYNLNLFVSPSTTVDETVTPWLVKLS
;
A
#
# COMPACT_ATOMS: atom_id res chain seq x y z
N MET A 1 17.73 -78.44 2.30
CA MET A 1 18.85 -77.50 2.13
C MET A 1 18.26 -76.18 1.66
N ILE A 2 18.40 -75.17 2.50
CA ILE A 2 17.89 -73.79 2.39
C ILE A 2 18.83 -72.99 1.48
N ILE A 3 18.31 -71.95 0.81
CA ILE A 3 18.78 -70.54 0.73
C ILE A 3 17.80 -69.83 -0.24
N GLN A 4 16.73 -69.19 0.24
CA GLN A 4 16.62 -67.75 0.59
C GLN A 4 17.03 -66.79 -0.54
N THR A 5 16.03 -66.17 -1.17
CA THR A 5 16.12 -64.88 -1.87
C THR A 5 15.54 -63.77 -0.96
N PRO A 6 16.26 -62.66 -0.68
CA PRO A 6 15.67 -61.47 -0.06
C PRO A 6 14.90 -60.68 -1.13
N ALA A 7 13.64 -60.27 -0.88
CA ALA A 7 13.16 -59.20 0.00
C ALA A 7 13.20 -57.82 -0.67
N GLY A 8 12.05 -57.15 -0.59
CA GLY A 8 11.66 -55.97 -1.36
C GLY A 8 12.63 -54.78 -1.30
N GLY A 9 12.80 -54.15 -2.46
CA GLY A 9 13.05 -52.73 -2.56
C GLY A 9 11.75 -52.06 -2.98
N ALA A 10 11.04 -51.44 -2.04
CA ALA A 10 10.04 -50.45 -2.37
C ALA A 10 10.74 -49.37 -3.20
N ALA A 11 10.29 -49.15 -4.43
CA ALA A 11 10.61 -47.92 -5.12
C ALA A 11 10.05 -46.79 -4.25
N GLN A 12 10.94 -46.07 -3.59
CA GLN A 12 10.63 -44.83 -2.91
C GLN A 12 10.21 -43.85 -4.00
N GLU A 13 8.89 -43.77 -4.24
CA GLU A 13 8.32 -42.71 -5.07
C GLU A 13 8.78 -41.38 -4.48
N THR A 14 9.60 -40.67 -5.25
CA THR A 14 10.04 -39.34 -4.88
C THR A 14 8.87 -38.42 -5.17
N PRO A 15 8.33 -37.66 -4.21
CA PRO A 15 7.23 -36.75 -4.47
C PRO A 15 7.76 -35.53 -5.21
N THR A 16 7.89 -35.62 -6.53
CA THR A 16 8.10 -34.48 -7.41
C THR A 16 6.75 -33.96 -7.86
N ASP A 17 6.05 -33.28 -6.95
CA ASP A 17 4.81 -32.56 -7.27
C ASP A 17 4.92 -31.08 -6.87
N GLN A 18 6.14 -30.53 -6.98
CA GLN A 18 6.41 -29.10 -6.87
C GLN A 18 5.99 -28.42 -8.18
N LEU A 19 5.05 -27.48 -8.09
CA LEU A 19 4.70 -26.60 -9.20
C LEU A 19 5.94 -25.86 -9.70
N THR A 20 6.21 -25.96 -11.00
CA THR A 20 7.26 -25.19 -11.65
C THR A 20 6.80 -23.77 -11.93
N SER A 21 7.73 -22.84 -12.16
CA SER A 21 7.40 -21.50 -12.67
C SER A 21 6.62 -21.57 -14.00
N THR A 22 6.82 -22.64 -14.78
CA THR A 22 6.05 -22.96 -16.00
C THR A 22 4.60 -23.29 -15.72
N ASP A 23 4.29 -24.01 -14.64
CA ASP A 23 2.90 -24.33 -14.25
C ASP A 23 2.13 -23.07 -13.82
N VAL A 24 2.81 -22.14 -13.12
CA VAL A 24 2.27 -20.82 -12.75
C VAL A 24 2.04 -19.94 -13.98
N LEU A 25 2.96 -19.98 -14.95
CA LEU A 25 2.82 -19.31 -16.25
C LEU A 25 1.67 -19.90 -17.08
N LEU A 26 1.47 -21.22 -17.05
CA LEU A 26 0.37 -21.90 -17.74
C LEU A 26 -0.99 -21.55 -17.11
N LEU A 27 -1.02 -21.36 -15.79
CA LEU A 27 -2.19 -20.88 -15.05
C LEU A 27 -2.49 -19.41 -15.35
N HIS A 28 -1.46 -18.56 -15.45
CA HIS A 28 -1.57 -17.19 -15.97
C HIS A 28 -2.07 -17.14 -17.43
N ALA A 29 -1.60 -18.06 -18.29
CA ALA A 29 -2.03 -18.14 -19.69
C ALA A 29 -3.48 -18.60 -19.82
N LYS A 30 -3.95 -19.52 -18.95
CA LYS A 30 -5.37 -19.88 -18.84
C LYS A 30 -6.25 -18.73 -18.32
N ALA A 31 -5.69 -17.81 -17.52
CA ALA A 31 -6.38 -16.62 -17.03
C ALA A 31 -6.62 -15.54 -18.10
N GLY A 32 -6.18 -15.77 -19.35
CA GLY A 32 -6.59 -14.99 -20.50
C GLY A 32 -8.09 -15.17 -20.80
N LEU A 33 -8.92 -14.34 -20.17
CA LEU A 33 -10.36 -14.07 -20.39
C LEU A 33 -11.38 -14.64 -19.37
N GLN A 34 -11.00 -15.35 -18.31
CA GLN A 34 -11.93 -15.72 -17.22
C GLN A 34 -11.28 -15.59 -15.83
N MET A 35 -12.09 -15.17 -14.84
CA MET A 35 -11.67 -15.06 -13.44
C MET A 35 -11.28 -16.44 -12.90
N VAL A 36 -10.06 -16.57 -12.33
CA VAL A 36 -9.65 -17.78 -11.61
C VAL A 36 -10.51 -17.90 -10.35
N PRO A 37 -11.27 -18.99 -10.17
CA PRO A 37 -12.04 -19.25 -8.95
C PRO A 37 -11.12 -19.26 -7.73
N ALA A 38 -11.64 -18.82 -6.58
CA ALA A 38 -10.83 -18.70 -5.38
C ALA A 38 -10.27 -20.05 -4.89
N ASP A 39 -11.10 -21.09 -4.90
CA ASP A 39 -10.69 -22.44 -4.49
C ASP A 39 -9.61 -23.03 -5.40
N ASP A 40 -9.64 -22.72 -6.70
CA ASP A 40 -8.61 -23.17 -7.64
C ASP A 40 -7.25 -22.51 -7.32
N ALA A 41 -7.26 -21.21 -7.03
CA ALA A 41 -6.04 -20.50 -6.63
C ALA A 41 -5.48 -21.01 -5.29
N VAL A 42 -6.36 -21.31 -4.33
CA VAL A 42 -5.98 -21.91 -3.04
C VAL A 42 -5.41 -23.31 -3.22
N ALA A 43 -6.03 -24.14 -4.05
CA ALA A 43 -5.55 -25.49 -4.32
C ALA A 43 -4.13 -25.49 -4.92
N VAL A 44 -3.87 -24.57 -5.85
CA VAL A 44 -2.54 -24.39 -6.45
C VAL A 44 -1.54 -23.89 -5.40
N ALA A 45 -1.94 -22.97 -4.52
CA ALA A 45 -1.09 -22.51 -3.42
C ALA A 45 -0.76 -23.62 -2.42
N CYS A 46 -1.73 -24.49 -2.06
CA CYS A 46 -1.50 -25.67 -1.24
C CYS A 46 -0.50 -26.64 -1.89
N LYS A 47 -0.67 -26.89 -3.20
CA LYS A 47 0.27 -27.73 -3.96
C LYS A 47 1.69 -27.14 -3.98
N ALA A 48 1.82 -25.82 -4.13
CA ALA A 48 3.12 -25.14 -4.08
C ALA A 48 3.84 -25.30 -2.72
N LEU A 49 3.07 -25.50 -1.65
CA LEU A 49 3.58 -25.75 -0.29
C LEU A 49 3.75 -27.24 0.03
N ASN A 50 3.31 -28.14 -0.86
CA ASN A 50 3.23 -29.58 -0.60
C ASN A 50 2.39 -29.90 0.66
N VAL A 51 1.23 -29.27 0.77
CA VAL A 51 0.20 -29.54 1.80
C VAL A 51 -1.10 -29.99 1.14
N ASP A 52 -2.01 -30.55 1.95
CA ASP A 52 -3.34 -30.96 1.47
C ASP A 52 -4.08 -29.77 0.83
N THR A 53 -4.77 -30.06 -0.28
CA THR A 53 -5.63 -29.08 -0.96
C THR A 53 -6.75 -28.63 -0.02
N LEU A 54 -6.91 -27.32 0.10
CA LEU A 54 -7.99 -26.69 0.86
C LEU A 54 -8.86 -25.87 -0.09
N THR A 55 -10.13 -25.70 0.26
CA THR A 55 -10.97 -24.61 -0.24
C THR A 55 -10.57 -23.30 0.44
N LEU A 56 -11.07 -22.17 -0.06
CA LEU A 56 -10.82 -20.85 0.54
C LEU A 56 -11.29 -20.79 2.01
N ASP A 57 -12.48 -21.32 2.30
CA ASP A 57 -13.04 -21.32 3.66
C ASP A 57 -12.24 -22.22 4.62
N GLU A 58 -11.76 -23.37 4.11
CA GLU A 58 -10.87 -24.26 4.87
C GLU A 58 -9.50 -23.63 5.12
N LEU A 59 -8.94 -22.92 4.15
CA LEU A 59 -7.68 -22.17 4.34
C LEU A 59 -7.85 -21.03 5.36
N LEU A 60 -8.95 -20.29 5.28
CA LEU A 60 -9.26 -19.20 6.23
C LEU A 60 -9.41 -19.70 7.67
N SER A 61 -9.87 -20.93 7.87
CA SER A 61 -10.00 -21.56 9.18
C SER A 61 -8.75 -22.30 9.65
N ASN A 62 -7.77 -22.53 8.76
CA ASN A 62 -6.51 -23.20 9.07
C ASN A 62 -5.34 -22.21 9.23
N ALA A 63 -5.18 -21.68 10.45
CA ALA A 63 -4.17 -20.67 10.77
C ALA A 63 -2.72 -21.09 10.44
N THR A 64 -2.40 -22.37 10.56
CA THR A 64 -1.06 -22.90 10.29
C THR A 64 -0.73 -22.85 8.81
N VAL A 65 -1.61 -23.38 7.96
CA VAL A 65 -1.41 -23.38 6.51
C VAL A 65 -1.50 -21.97 5.94
N LEU A 66 -2.41 -21.14 6.46
CA LEU A 66 -2.50 -19.73 6.08
C LEU A 66 -1.20 -18.96 6.36
N ALA A 67 -0.56 -19.20 7.50
CA ALA A 67 0.74 -18.60 7.81
C ALA A 67 1.82 -19.06 6.80
N GLN A 68 1.83 -20.34 6.43
CA GLN A 68 2.74 -20.86 5.40
C GLN A 68 2.50 -20.22 4.03
N VAL A 69 1.24 -20.13 3.58
CA VAL A 69 0.85 -19.44 2.34
C VAL A 69 1.38 -18.02 2.33
N LYS A 70 1.16 -17.25 3.40
CA LYS A 70 1.60 -15.85 3.49
C LYS A 70 3.13 -15.69 3.51
N SER A 71 3.86 -16.73 3.94
CA SER A 71 5.33 -16.72 3.99
C SER A 71 6.01 -17.18 2.69
N SER A 72 5.27 -17.82 1.78
CA SER A 72 5.82 -18.38 0.53
C SER A 72 5.53 -17.47 -0.66
N PRO A 73 6.56 -16.88 -1.31
CA PRO A 73 6.36 -16.04 -2.50
C PRO A 73 5.62 -16.75 -3.63
N LEU A 74 5.89 -18.05 -3.81
CA LEU A 74 5.23 -18.87 -4.83
C LEU A 74 3.74 -19.09 -4.50
N ALA A 75 3.41 -19.42 -3.25
CA ALA A 75 2.03 -19.60 -2.83
C ALA A 75 1.23 -18.30 -2.91
N VAL A 76 1.82 -17.17 -2.47
CA VAL A 76 1.21 -15.84 -2.62
C VAL A 76 0.97 -15.50 -4.09
N ALA A 77 1.92 -15.77 -4.97
CA ALA A 77 1.74 -15.57 -6.41
C ALA A 77 0.57 -16.39 -6.97
N CYS A 78 0.40 -17.64 -6.53
CA CYS A 78 -0.72 -18.49 -6.93
C CYS A 78 -2.06 -17.94 -6.43
N ILE A 79 -2.15 -17.54 -5.15
CA ILE A 79 -3.36 -16.90 -4.59
C ILE A 79 -3.75 -15.65 -5.39
N ARG A 80 -2.77 -14.83 -5.78
CA ARG A 80 -3.01 -13.56 -6.49
C ARG A 80 -3.58 -13.71 -7.89
N LEU A 81 -3.59 -14.92 -8.45
CA LEU A 81 -4.30 -15.22 -9.70
C LEU A 81 -5.82 -15.06 -9.56
N SER A 82 -6.35 -15.25 -8.35
CA SER A 82 -7.74 -14.98 -8.02
C SER A 82 -7.86 -13.70 -7.21
N SER A 83 -8.53 -12.70 -7.78
CA SER A 83 -8.86 -11.47 -7.05
C SER A 83 -9.76 -11.73 -5.84
N GLU A 84 -10.56 -12.78 -5.85
CA GLU A 84 -11.40 -13.18 -4.73
C GLU A 84 -10.57 -13.81 -3.61
N ALA A 85 -9.71 -14.79 -3.91
CA ALA A 85 -8.85 -15.41 -2.90
C ALA A 85 -7.85 -14.41 -2.31
N ALA A 86 -7.19 -13.61 -3.16
CA ALA A 86 -6.26 -12.58 -2.70
C ALA A 86 -6.95 -11.63 -1.71
N ARG A 87 -8.15 -11.18 -2.04
CA ARG A 87 -8.94 -10.29 -1.21
C ARG A 87 -9.39 -10.96 0.07
N ALA A 88 -9.92 -12.17 0.04
CA ALA A 88 -10.31 -12.89 1.24
C ALA A 88 -9.13 -13.12 2.21
N LEU A 89 -7.94 -13.37 1.68
CA LEU A 89 -6.73 -13.63 2.47
C LEU A 89 -5.95 -12.35 2.87
N GLY A 90 -6.37 -11.18 2.36
CA GLY A 90 -5.69 -9.90 2.57
C GLY A 90 -4.36 -9.77 1.83
N LEU A 91 -4.25 -10.43 0.66
CA LEU A 91 -3.11 -10.49 -0.25
C LEU A 91 -3.36 -9.71 -1.56
N ASP A 92 -4.49 -9.00 -1.66
CA ASP A 92 -4.87 -8.11 -2.76
C ASP A 92 -4.06 -6.81 -2.79
N GLU A 93 -3.32 -6.52 -1.73
CA GLU A 93 -2.36 -5.43 -1.73
C GLU A 93 -1.21 -5.68 -2.72
N VAL A 94 -0.87 -4.64 -3.46
CA VAL A 94 0.27 -4.60 -4.37
C VAL A 94 1.56 -4.94 -3.63
N ASP A 95 2.32 -5.90 -4.16
CA ASP A 95 3.69 -6.11 -3.74
C ASP A 95 4.62 -5.09 -4.41
N VAL A 96 5.07 -4.11 -3.63
CA VAL A 96 5.96 -3.06 -4.14
C VAL A 96 7.34 -3.57 -4.58
N THR A 97 7.71 -4.80 -4.19
CA THR A 97 8.97 -5.43 -4.59
C THR A 97 8.88 -6.19 -5.91
N ASP A 98 7.66 -6.48 -6.37
CA ASP A 98 7.36 -7.16 -7.63
C ASP A 98 7.24 -6.14 -8.77
N ALA A 99 8.16 -6.21 -9.72
CA ALA A 99 8.23 -5.27 -10.83
C ALA A 99 7.04 -5.39 -11.80
N ASP A 100 6.49 -6.59 -11.99
CA ASP A 100 5.37 -6.82 -12.91
C ASP A 100 4.08 -6.27 -12.32
N GLN A 101 3.84 -6.49 -11.03
CA GLN A 101 2.70 -5.90 -10.32
C GLN A 101 2.76 -4.37 -10.31
N MET A 102 3.93 -3.78 -10.04
CA MET A 102 4.10 -2.32 -10.07
C MET A 102 3.92 -1.76 -11.50
N THR A 103 4.36 -2.49 -12.53
CA THR A 103 4.12 -2.13 -13.94
C THR A 103 2.64 -2.22 -14.31
N ALA A 104 1.91 -3.22 -13.80
CA ALA A 104 0.47 -3.33 -13.99
C ALA A 104 -0.27 -2.20 -13.26
N LEU A 105 0.13 -1.90 -12.02
CA LEU A 105 -0.41 -0.80 -11.22
C LEU A 105 -0.28 0.53 -11.95
N SER A 106 0.86 0.83 -12.57
CA SER A 106 1.08 2.11 -13.27
C SER A 106 0.15 2.32 -14.48
N LYS A 107 -0.51 1.26 -14.97
CA LYS A 107 -1.44 1.31 -16.12
C LYS A 107 -2.91 1.37 -15.69
N ASP A 108 -3.22 1.08 -14.42
CA ASP A 108 -4.58 1.12 -13.87
C ASP A 108 -4.76 2.40 -13.04
N SER A 109 -5.39 3.42 -13.62
CA SER A 109 -5.54 4.73 -12.99
C SER A 109 -6.33 4.70 -11.67
N LYS A 110 -7.27 3.76 -11.50
CA LYS A 110 -8.05 3.63 -10.27
C LYS A 110 -7.21 3.01 -9.17
N LYS A 111 -6.54 1.89 -9.45
CA LYS A 111 -5.65 1.25 -8.48
C LYS A 111 -4.46 2.12 -8.14
N LEU A 112 -3.91 2.85 -9.10
CA LEU A 112 -2.80 3.78 -8.86
C LEU A 112 -3.22 4.94 -7.94
N LEU A 113 -4.44 5.46 -8.11
CA LEU A 113 -4.98 6.46 -7.19
C LEU A 113 -5.14 5.90 -5.77
N GLU A 114 -5.67 4.68 -5.62
CA GLU A 114 -5.78 4.00 -4.33
C GLU A 114 -4.40 3.75 -3.70
N PHE A 115 -3.40 3.37 -4.50
CA PHE A 115 -2.02 3.24 -4.06
C PHE A 115 -1.45 4.56 -3.54
N CYS A 116 -1.66 5.67 -4.25
CA CYS A 116 -1.20 7.01 -3.83
C CYS A 116 -1.89 7.50 -2.55
N LYS A 117 -3.09 7.01 -2.25
CA LYS A 117 -3.82 7.24 -1.00
C LYS A 117 -3.32 6.37 0.16
N ASN A 118 -2.55 5.31 -0.14
CA ASN A 118 -2.13 4.33 0.85
C ASN A 118 -0.71 4.63 1.37
N GLY A 119 -0.64 5.37 2.48
CA GLY A 119 0.63 5.71 3.13
C GLY A 119 1.49 4.50 3.52
N ARG A 120 0.89 3.35 3.84
CA ARG A 120 1.63 2.12 4.16
C ARG A 120 2.33 1.56 2.93
N LEU A 121 1.64 1.45 1.80
CA LEU A 121 2.24 0.97 0.55
C LEU A 121 3.31 1.94 0.05
N LEU A 122 3.07 3.25 0.16
CA LEU A 122 4.09 4.25 -0.13
C LEU A 122 5.31 4.12 0.80
N SER A 123 5.12 3.87 2.10
CA SER A 123 6.23 3.65 3.03
C SER A 123 7.03 2.39 2.68
N ARG A 124 6.35 1.30 2.29
CA ARG A 124 7.01 0.09 1.79
C ARG A 124 7.80 0.39 0.51
N MET A 125 7.22 1.15 -0.43
CA MET A 125 7.90 1.58 -1.66
C MET A 125 9.15 2.42 -1.35
N ALA A 126 9.07 3.31 -0.35
CA ALA A 126 10.20 4.13 0.10
C ALA A 126 11.39 3.28 0.58
N ARG A 127 11.10 2.11 1.16
CA ARG A 127 12.06 1.18 1.78
C ARG A 127 12.50 0.05 0.84
N SER A 128 11.82 -0.13 -0.29
CA SER A 128 12.14 -1.17 -1.27
C SER A 128 13.21 -0.70 -2.26
N THR A 129 13.94 -1.66 -2.85
CA THR A 129 14.83 -1.39 -3.97
C THR A 129 14.03 -0.90 -5.19
N VAL A 130 14.52 0.16 -5.85
CA VAL A 130 13.93 0.67 -7.09
C VAL A 130 14.08 -0.38 -8.19
N ASN A 131 12.95 -0.85 -8.73
CA ASN A 131 12.89 -1.75 -9.88
C ASN A 131 12.19 -1.08 -11.08
N SER A 132 12.10 -1.79 -12.21
CA SER A 132 11.48 -1.28 -13.45
C SER A 132 9.99 -0.91 -13.27
N GLY A 133 9.26 -1.66 -12.46
CA GLY A 133 7.88 -1.35 -12.11
C GLY A 133 7.76 -0.11 -11.22
N THR A 134 8.66 0.06 -10.25
CA THR A 134 8.74 1.28 -9.43
C THR A 134 8.93 2.51 -10.32
N MET A 135 9.84 2.44 -11.31
CA MET A 135 10.06 3.52 -12.26
C MET A 135 8.81 3.85 -13.08
N SER A 136 8.04 2.83 -13.49
CA SER A 136 6.77 3.00 -14.20
C SER A 136 5.72 3.71 -13.34
N VAL A 137 5.63 3.35 -12.06
CA VAL A 137 4.75 4.01 -11.07
C VAL A 137 5.15 5.47 -10.85
N LEU A 138 6.43 5.77 -10.65
CA LEU A 138 6.90 7.15 -10.47
C LEU A 138 6.57 8.03 -11.66
N LYS A 139 6.79 7.54 -12.89
CA LYS A 139 6.44 8.27 -14.12
C LYS A 139 4.94 8.53 -14.22
N ALA A 140 4.11 7.52 -13.92
CA ALA A 140 2.65 7.67 -13.95
C ALA A 140 2.14 8.68 -12.90
N ILE A 141 2.70 8.67 -11.69
CA ILE A 141 2.40 9.65 -10.64
C ILE A 141 2.77 11.06 -11.11
N ASN A 142 3.99 11.23 -11.65
CA ASN A 142 4.51 12.52 -12.10
C ASN A 142 3.84 13.09 -13.34
N GLN A 143 2.87 12.38 -13.92
CA GLN A 143 2.03 12.84 -15.04
C GLN A 143 0.63 13.30 -14.60
N SER A 144 0.31 13.23 -13.30
CA SER A 144 -1.02 13.59 -12.79
C SER A 144 -0.95 14.47 -11.53
N VAL A 145 -1.49 15.69 -11.64
CA VAL A 145 -1.61 16.63 -10.51
C VAL A 145 -2.38 16.00 -9.35
N THR A 146 -3.45 15.26 -9.65
CA THR A 146 -4.25 14.58 -8.63
C THR A 146 -3.44 13.52 -7.88
N LEU A 147 -2.63 12.71 -8.58
CA LEU A 147 -1.80 11.70 -7.94
C LEU A 147 -0.70 12.33 -7.08
N LEU A 148 -0.02 13.36 -7.59
CA LEU A 148 0.98 14.13 -6.84
C LEU A 148 0.40 14.70 -5.54
N GLN A 149 -0.79 15.30 -5.60
CA GLN A 149 -1.48 15.85 -4.44
C GLN A 149 -1.84 14.77 -3.41
N TRP A 150 -2.26 13.59 -3.86
CA TRP A 150 -2.53 12.46 -2.98
C TRP A 150 -1.27 11.88 -2.36
N VAL A 151 -0.17 11.77 -3.12
CA VAL A 151 1.11 11.36 -2.54
C VAL A 151 1.58 12.39 -1.51
N TYR A 152 1.50 13.69 -1.79
CA TYR A 152 1.81 14.72 -0.80
C TYR A 152 0.98 14.52 0.47
N GLN A 153 -0.33 14.34 0.34
CA GLN A 153 -1.22 14.12 1.49
C GLN A 153 -0.80 12.86 2.28
N SER A 154 -0.57 11.75 1.59
CA SER A 154 -0.21 10.45 2.18
C SER A 154 1.21 10.38 2.72
N VAL A 155 2.10 11.30 2.36
CA VAL A 155 3.49 11.31 2.83
C VAL A 155 3.71 12.39 3.89
N ALA A 156 3.22 13.61 3.65
CA ALA A 156 3.45 14.75 4.54
C ALA A 156 2.52 14.75 5.75
N ALA A 157 1.28 14.25 5.62
CA ALA A 157 0.32 14.24 6.72
C ALA A 157 0.23 12.88 7.43
N SER A 158 0.66 11.78 6.78
CA SER A 158 0.37 10.44 7.28
C SER A 158 1.34 9.94 8.33
N GLY A 159 0.83 9.00 9.13
CA GLY A 159 1.55 8.30 10.17
C GLY A 159 2.69 7.40 9.72
N TRP A 160 2.81 7.19 8.42
CA TRP A 160 3.70 6.21 7.81
C TRP A 160 5.09 6.73 7.51
N PHE A 161 5.32 8.02 7.75
CA PHE A 161 6.52 8.71 7.36
C PHE A 161 7.02 9.65 8.43
N THR A 162 8.33 9.87 8.52
CA THR A 162 8.93 10.93 9.34
C THR A 162 9.70 11.90 8.46
N ALA A 163 9.45 13.19 8.63
CA ALA A 163 10.18 14.23 7.90
C ALA A 163 11.68 14.12 8.20
N LYS A 164 12.51 14.16 7.15
CA LYS A 164 13.96 13.94 7.27
C LYS A 164 14.77 15.16 6.85
N SER A 165 14.48 15.74 5.69
CA SER A 165 15.19 16.93 5.22
C SER A 165 14.30 17.83 4.37
N THR A 166 14.58 19.12 4.39
CA THR A 166 14.02 20.10 3.44
C THR A 166 15.15 21.00 2.93
N SER A 167 15.04 21.45 1.68
CA SER A 167 15.99 22.39 1.07
C SER A 167 15.37 23.05 -0.15
N TYR A 168 15.88 24.19 -0.59
CA TYR A 168 15.49 24.85 -1.83
C TYR A 168 16.70 25.52 -2.50
N GLN A 169 16.71 25.61 -3.82
CA GLN A 169 17.87 26.05 -4.60
C GLN A 169 17.46 26.77 -5.89
N ASP A 170 18.24 27.80 -6.24
CA ASP A 170 18.25 28.57 -7.50
C ASP A 170 19.23 27.97 -8.54
N GLY A 171 20.00 26.96 -8.14
CA GLY A 171 20.78 26.09 -9.01
C GLY A 171 20.51 24.66 -8.57
N VAL A 172 19.54 24.02 -9.23
CA VAL A 172 18.84 22.85 -8.66
C VAL A 172 19.75 21.64 -8.44
N ALA A 173 20.88 21.57 -9.14
CA ALA A 173 21.90 20.54 -8.96
C ALA A 173 22.46 20.50 -7.53
N SER A 174 22.41 21.61 -6.79
CA SER A 174 22.81 21.63 -5.37
C SER A 174 21.92 20.73 -4.49
N LEU A 175 20.70 20.41 -4.93
CA LEU A 175 19.82 19.47 -4.24
C LEU A 175 20.33 18.01 -4.31
N ASN A 176 21.23 17.67 -5.24
CA ASN A 176 21.74 16.31 -5.44
C ASN A 176 22.36 15.72 -4.16
N THR A 177 22.92 16.55 -3.28
CA THR A 177 23.47 16.09 -1.99
C THR A 177 22.40 15.46 -1.09
N TYR A 178 21.13 15.84 -1.22
CA TYR A 178 20.00 15.31 -0.44
C TYR A 178 19.37 14.08 -1.09
N GLY A 179 19.58 13.86 -2.39
CA GLY A 179 18.99 12.76 -3.15
C GLY A 179 19.78 11.46 -3.11
N THR A 180 20.99 11.44 -2.53
CA THR A 180 21.87 10.26 -2.50
C THR A 180 21.24 9.06 -1.76
N ALA A 181 21.72 7.85 -2.05
CA ALA A 181 21.26 6.62 -1.39
C ALA A 181 21.36 6.70 0.16
N SER A 182 22.39 7.38 0.68
CA SER A 182 22.58 7.56 2.13
C SER A 182 21.70 8.69 2.68
N ALA A 183 21.78 9.89 2.09
CA ALA A 183 21.03 11.05 2.58
C ALA A 183 19.52 10.83 2.53
N ALA A 184 19.03 10.18 1.48
CA ALA A 184 17.62 9.85 1.29
C ALA A 184 17.29 8.39 1.63
N ALA A 185 18.15 7.62 2.31
CA ALA A 185 17.85 6.22 2.63
C ALA A 185 16.43 6.05 3.17
N ASN A 186 15.69 5.11 2.60
CA ASN A 186 14.30 4.77 2.95
C ASN A 186 13.28 5.91 2.75
N CYS A 187 13.56 6.91 1.91
CA CYS A 187 12.69 8.08 1.75
C CYS A 187 11.89 8.08 0.45
N ILE A 188 10.68 8.65 0.55
CA ILE A 188 10.07 9.33 -0.60
C ILE A 188 10.55 10.78 -0.59
N ILE A 189 10.90 11.28 -1.77
CA ILE A 189 11.31 12.66 -1.96
C ILE A 189 10.24 13.39 -2.78
N LEU A 190 9.65 14.41 -2.17
CA LEU A 190 8.72 15.32 -2.82
C LEU A 190 9.49 16.53 -3.32
N THR A 191 9.23 16.97 -4.56
CA THR A 191 9.86 18.15 -5.15
C THR A 191 8.78 19.12 -5.62
N ALA A 192 8.89 20.36 -5.21
CA ALA A 192 8.22 21.48 -5.87
C ALA A 192 9.14 21.95 -6.99
N THR A 193 8.77 21.65 -8.23
CA THR A 193 9.49 22.08 -9.43
C THR A 193 9.10 23.51 -9.76
N GLY A 194 10.06 24.29 -10.23
CA GLY A 194 9.87 25.72 -10.39
C GLY A 194 10.82 26.40 -11.37
N TYR A 195 10.57 27.70 -11.51
CA TYR A 195 11.26 28.61 -12.42
C TYR A 195 11.67 29.90 -11.71
N TRP A 196 12.69 30.58 -12.22
CA TRP A 196 13.09 31.89 -11.72
C TRP A 196 12.15 33.02 -12.20
N SER A 197 11.94 33.13 -13.51
CA SER A 197 11.20 34.23 -14.14
C SER A 197 10.18 33.81 -15.20
N THR A 198 10.42 32.70 -15.91
CA THR A 198 9.65 32.31 -17.10
C THR A 198 9.18 30.85 -17.05
N ALA A 199 7.94 30.64 -16.62
CA ALA A 199 7.34 29.32 -16.43
C ALA A 199 7.31 28.42 -17.68
N SER A 200 7.36 28.99 -18.88
CA SER A 200 7.24 28.25 -20.15
C SER A 200 8.59 27.74 -20.69
N THR A 201 9.71 28.20 -20.16
CA THR A 201 11.05 27.87 -20.68
C THR A 201 12.04 27.43 -19.61
N GLN A 202 11.68 27.56 -18.33
CA GLN A 202 12.53 27.21 -17.20
C GLN A 202 11.87 26.10 -16.39
N PHE A 203 12.57 24.97 -16.23
CA PHE A 203 12.00 23.78 -15.60
C PHE A 203 13.04 23.02 -14.81
N THR A 204 12.60 22.45 -13.68
CA THR A 204 13.37 21.47 -12.91
C THR A 204 13.06 20.06 -13.41
N ASN A 205 14.07 19.36 -13.91
CA ASN A 205 13.98 17.95 -14.28
C ASN A 205 14.39 17.07 -13.10
N VAL A 206 13.70 15.96 -12.89
CA VAL A 206 13.95 15.02 -11.79
C VAL A 206 14.20 13.63 -12.35
N PHE A 207 15.28 13.01 -11.88
CA PHE A 207 15.74 11.69 -12.31
C PHE A 207 15.88 10.77 -11.09
N VAL A 208 15.68 9.47 -11.29
CA VAL A 208 15.99 8.41 -10.33
C VAL A 208 16.87 7.41 -11.04
N ASN A 209 18.02 7.05 -10.43
CA ASN A 209 19.01 6.16 -11.06
C ASN A 209 19.42 6.59 -12.49
N GLY A 210 19.49 7.91 -12.75
CA GLY A 210 19.86 8.46 -14.05
C GLY A 210 18.74 8.46 -15.10
N GLU A 211 17.55 7.93 -14.79
CA GLU A 211 16.39 7.93 -15.68
C GLU A 211 15.39 9.01 -15.28
N GLN A 212 14.90 9.78 -16.26
CA GLN A 212 13.98 10.88 -16.00
C GLN A 212 12.61 10.37 -15.56
N VAL A 213 12.14 10.85 -14.41
CA VAL A 213 10.79 10.57 -13.88
C VAL A 213 9.86 11.77 -13.93
N SER A 214 10.41 12.99 -14.03
CA SER A 214 9.64 14.22 -14.26
C SER A 214 10.47 15.22 -15.06
N ASN A 215 9.82 15.98 -15.93
CA ASN A 215 10.38 17.10 -16.67
C ASN A 215 9.99 18.47 -16.06
N GLY A 216 9.30 18.47 -14.91
CA GLY A 216 8.90 19.68 -14.18
C GLY A 216 7.84 20.55 -14.85
N SER A 217 7.30 20.16 -16.00
CA SER A 217 6.36 21.00 -16.75
C SER A 217 4.91 20.89 -16.26
N LEU A 218 4.57 19.83 -15.50
CA LEU A 218 3.20 19.58 -15.06
C LEU A 218 2.72 20.58 -14.00
N VAL A 219 3.55 20.81 -12.98
CA VAL A 219 3.35 21.82 -11.93
C VAL A 219 4.65 22.60 -11.84
N ASN A 220 4.66 23.83 -12.35
CA ASN A 220 5.85 24.67 -12.37
C ASN A 220 5.58 25.94 -11.56
N THR A 221 6.20 26.05 -10.39
CA THR A 221 5.92 27.11 -9.41
C THR A 221 6.97 28.22 -9.51
N SER A 222 6.56 29.48 -9.35
CA SER A 222 7.53 30.58 -9.27
C SER A 222 8.35 30.46 -7.99
N ARG A 223 9.67 30.23 -8.14
CA ARG A 223 10.69 30.27 -7.08
C ARG A 223 10.25 29.57 -5.77
N PRO A 224 9.86 28.28 -5.80
CA PRO A 224 9.33 27.59 -4.64
C PRO A 224 10.41 27.44 -3.56
N THR A 225 10.10 27.84 -2.33
CA THR A 225 10.97 27.66 -1.15
C THR A 225 10.55 26.48 -0.28
N THR A 226 9.36 25.94 -0.51
CA THR A 226 8.79 24.80 0.22
C THR A 226 7.94 23.93 -0.70
N VAL A 227 7.80 22.66 -0.32
CA VAL A 227 6.87 21.74 -0.97
C VAL A 227 5.54 21.79 -0.24
N THR A 228 4.47 22.06 -0.98
CA THR A 228 3.09 22.07 -0.48
C THR A 228 2.22 21.17 -1.36
N LYS A 229 0.97 20.93 -0.93
CA LYS A 229 0.00 20.18 -1.73
C LYS A 229 -0.18 20.80 -3.13
N THR A 230 -0.09 22.12 -3.26
CA THR A 230 -0.31 22.80 -4.54
C THR A 230 0.95 23.05 -5.34
N SER A 231 2.15 23.02 -4.71
CA SER A 231 3.42 23.24 -5.39
C SER A 231 4.16 21.96 -5.79
N ILE A 232 3.76 20.78 -5.27
CA ILE A 232 4.40 19.51 -5.63
C ILE A 232 4.30 19.26 -7.14
N GLY A 233 5.46 19.07 -7.78
CA GLY A 233 5.58 18.79 -9.22
C GLY A 233 6.34 17.53 -9.56
N ALA A 234 6.99 16.89 -8.58
CA ALA A 234 7.52 15.54 -8.75
C ALA A 234 7.57 14.76 -7.43
N VAL A 235 7.46 13.44 -7.56
CA VAL A 235 7.73 12.41 -6.56
C VAL A 235 8.88 11.56 -7.10
N SER A 236 9.81 11.22 -6.20
CA SER A 236 11.01 10.45 -6.52
C SER A 236 11.49 9.63 -5.31
N LEU A 237 12.50 8.80 -5.53
CA LEU A 237 13.07 7.84 -4.58
C LEU A 237 14.60 8.01 -4.49
N PRO A 238 15.30 7.38 -3.53
CA PRO A 238 16.72 7.62 -3.32
C PRO A 238 17.55 7.33 -4.58
N VAL A 239 18.73 7.97 -4.66
CA VAL A 239 19.49 8.18 -5.91
C VAL A 239 18.73 9.10 -6.87
N THR A 240 18.09 10.13 -6.31
CA THR A 240 17.48 11.22 -7.09
C THR A 240 18.53 12.25 -7.46
N THR A 241 18.43 12.76 -8.69
CA THR A 241 19.17 13.95 -9.13
C THR A 241 18.24 14.96 -9.77
N TRP A 242 18.53 16.24 -9.54
CA TRP A 242 17.85 17.38 -10.15
C TRP A 242 18.78 18.04 -11.17
N THR A 243 18.22 18.37 -12.32
CA THR A 243 18.86 19.22 -13.34
C THR A 243 17.88 20.29 -13.79
N GLU A 244 18.37 21.29 -14.50
CA GLU A 244 17.55 22.43 -14.94
C GLU A 244 17.61 22.62 -16.45
N THR A 245 16.48 23.03 -17.00
CA THR A 245 16.40 23.65 -18.31
C THR A 245 16.44 25.15 -18.08
N SER A 246 17.49 25.84 -18.54
CA SER A 246 17.70 27.26 -18.28
C SER A 246 17.81 27.54 -16.76
N ASP A 247 17.17 28.61 -16.28
CA ASP A 247 17.26 29.12 -14.90
C ASP A 247 16.07 28.63 -14.05
N ALA A 248 16.19 27.43 -13.48
CA ALA A 248 15.11 26.78 -12.75
C ALA A 248 15.29 26.90 -11.23
N TYR A 249 14.19 26.68 -10.51
CA TYR A 249 14.17 26.77 -9.05
C TYR A 249 13.45 25.57 -8.47
N ALA A 250 13.93 25.01 -7.36
CA ALA A 250 13.29 23.86 -6.76
C ALA A 250 13.33 23.88 -5.24
N ALA A 251 12.28 23.35 -4.61
CA ALA A 251 12.30 22.94 -3.22
C ALA A 251 12.08 21.43 -3.11
N MET A 252 12.74 20.79 -2.15
CA MET A 252 12.57 19.39 -1.83
C MET A 252 12.20 19.17 -0.38
N ALA A 253 11.45 18.10 -0.13
CA ALA A 253 11.18 17.57 1.19
C ALA A 253 11.28 16.04 1.14
N SER A 254 12.15 15.46 1.96
CA SER A 254 12.30 14.01 2.07
C SER A 254 11.62 13.48 3.34
N TYR A 255 10.99 12.32 3.20
CA TYR A 255 10.21 11.68 4.24
C TYR A 255 10.60 10.21 4.31
N ALA A 256 11.18 9.79 5.45
CA ALA A 256 11.57 8.40 5.68
C ALA A 256 10.33 7.55 5.96
N GLY A 257 10.13 6.48 5.19
CA GLY A 257 9.08 5.50 5.43
C GLY A 257 9.35 4.70 6.70
N LEU A 258 8.30 4.51 7.50
CA LEU A 258 8.34 3.74 8.75
C LEU A 258 7.93 2.28 8.52
N ASP A 259 8.62 1.37 9.20
CA ASP A 259 8.17 -0.02 9.35
C ASP A 259 7.38 -0.18 10.64
N LEU A 260 6.05 -0.13 10.52
CA LEU A 260 5.16 -0.23 11.68
C LEU A 260 4.72 -1.69 11.92
N GLY A 261 5.18 -2.67 11.12
CA GLY A 261 4.72 -4.06 11.26
C GLY A 261 3.26 -4.27 10.86
N ASP A 262 2.72 -5.43 11.23
CA ASP A 262 1.37 -5.86 10.82
C ASP A 262 0.25 -5.18 11.61
N SER A 263 -0.86 -4.96 10.92
CA SER A 263 -2.07 -4.38 11.53
C SER A 263 -2.64 -5.37 12.53
N ILE A 264 -2.92 -4.88 13.73
CA ILE A 264 -3.79 -5.55 14.70
C ILE A 264 -5.24 -5.07 14.58
N TRP A 265 -5.59 -4.31 13.54
CA TRP A 265 -6.97 -3.90 13.30
C TRP A 265 -7.86 -5.13 13.13
N GLN A 266 -9.02 -5.12 13.78
CA GLN A 266 -10.01 -6.18 13.64
C GLN A 266 -11.31 -5.62 13.08
N TYR A 267 -11.89 -6.36 12.14
CA TYR A 267 -13.17 -6.03 11.54
C TYR A 267 -14.30 -6.78 12.24
N PRO A 268 -15.53 -6.25 12.16
CA PRO A 268 -16.74 -7.00 12.48
C PRO A 268 -16.77 -8.37 11.79
N ASP A 269 -17.45 -9.32 12.42
CA ASP A 269 -17.63 -10.67 11.86
C ASP A 269 -18.51 -10.63 10.59
N GLN A 270 -19.38 -9.63 10.49
CA GLN A 270 -20.19 -9.36 9.31
C GLN A 270 -19.32 -8.74 8.20
N SER A 271 -19.25 -9.40 7.05
CA SER A 271 -18.54 -8.89 5.87
C SER A 271 -19.23 -7.70 5.21
N SER A 272 -20.53 -7.48 5.48
CA SER A 272 -21.24 -6.28 5.02
C SER A 272 -22.27 -5.81 6.05
N LEU A 273 -22.41 -4.49 6.19
CA LEU A 273 -23.37 -3.86 7.09
C LEU A 273 -23.91 -2.57 6.46
N THR A 274 -25.22 -2.42 6.40
CA THR A 274 -25.89 -1.16 6.05
C THR A 274 -26.44 -0.50 7.30
N THR A 275 -26.04 0.75 7.56
CA THR A 275 -26.51 1.53 8.70
C THR A 275 -26.57 3.02 8.36
N GLY A 276 -27.61 3.71 8.81
CA GLY A 276 -27.77 5.16 8.63
C GLY A 276 -27.73 5.66 7.18
N GLY A 277 -28.02 4.81 6.18
CA GLY A 277 -27.97 5.15 4.75
C GLY A 277 -26.63 4.85 4.05
N VAL A 278 -25.67 4.26 4.76
CA VAL A 278 -24.35 3.87 4.23
C VAL A 278 -24.14 2.37 4.38
N THR A 279 -23.60 1.74 3.34
CA THR A 279 -23.19 0.34 3.32
C THR A 279 -21.67 0.23 3.41
N PHE A 280 -21.20 -0.56 4.36
CA PHE A 280 -19.81 -0.97 4.51
C PHE A 280 -19.69 -2.40 4.00
N THR A 281 -18.74 -2.65 3.11
CA THR A 281 -18.48 -3.99 2.56
C THR A 281 -17.00 -4.30 2.68
N ARG A 282 -16.66 -5.20 3.61
CA ARG A 282 -15.31 -5.69 3.82
C ARG A 282 -14.88 -6.58 2.67
N SER A 283 -13.61 -6.43 2.34
CA SER A 283 -12.93 -7.01 1.22
C SER A 283 -11.47 -7.16 1.64
N GLY A 284 -11.17 -8.22 2.41
CA GLY A 284 -9.84 -8.43 2.98
C GLY A 284 -9.49 -7.47 4.11
N SER A 285 -8.40 -6.72 3.91
CA SER A 285 -7.98 -5.58 4.73
C SER A 285 -8.67 -4.27 4.34
N SER A 286 -9.45 -4.27 3.26
CA SER A 286 -10.13 -3.07 2.78
C SER A 286 -11.64 -3.13 3.04
N VAL A 287 -12.26 -1.96 3.09
CA VAL A 287 -13.71 -1.78 3.25
C VAL A 287 -14.17 -0.76 2.22
N THR A 288 -15.06 -1.16 1.33
CA THR A 288 -15.78 -0.23 0.46
C THR A 288 -16.93 0.38 1.25
N VAL A 289 -16.99 1.71 1.30
CA VAL A 289 -17.99 2.47 2.04
C VAL A 289 -18.79 3.30 1.03
N LYS A 290 -20.09 3.00 0.91
CA LYS A 290 -20.93 3.57 -0.14
C LYS A 290 -22.32 3.98 0.37
N GLY A 291 -22.76 5.17 0.00
CA GLY A 291 -24.10 5.67 0.28
C GLY A 291 -24.11 7.12 0.77
N THR A 292 -25.26 7.57 1.25
CA THR A 292 -25.45 8.91 1.81
C THR A 292 -26.00 8.77 3.21
N SER A 293 -25.25 9.24 4.21
CA SER A 293 -25.69 9.21 5.60
C SER A 293 -26.87 10.16 5.82
N GLY A 294 -27.89 9.72 6.55
CA GLY A 294 -29.03 10.58 6.92
C GLY A 294 -28.64 11.76 7.82
N ALA A 295 -29.54 12.75 7.92
CA ALA A 295 -29.37 13.88 8.83
C ALA A 295 -29.31 13.39 10.29
N GLY A 296 -28.23 13.71 11.00
CA GLY A 296 -27.97 13.27 12.37
C GLY A 296 -27.54 11.80 12.51
N ALA A 297 -27.48 11.02 11.43
CA ALA A 297 -27.04 9.64 11.47
C ALA A 297 -25.51 9.56 11.44
N TRP A 298 -24.94 8.73 12.31
CA TRP A 298 -23.52 8.38 12.32
C TRP A 298 -23.37 6.90 11.98
N PRO A 299 -23.33 6.52 10.69
CA PRO A 299 -23.05 5.15 10.29
C PRO A 299 -21.72 4.67 10.86
N VAL A 300 -21.72 3.52 11.55
CA VAL A 300 -20.53 2.91 12.15
C VAL A 300 -20.41 1.45 11.74
N TYR A 301 -19.19 1.04 11.41
CA TYR A 301 -18.79 -0.34 11.18
C TYR A 301 -17.59 -0.66 12.06
N GLY A 302 -17.79 -1.42 13.14
CA GLY A 302 -16.73 -1.59 14.14
C GLY A 302 -16.89 -2.78 15.08
N LYS A 303 -15.78 -3.16 15.70
CA LYS A 303 -15.66 -4.34 16.56
C LYS A 303 -14.97 -3.99 17.88
N SER A 304 -15.43 -4.58 18.97
CA SER A 304 -14.75 -4.52 20.25
C SER A 304 -13.53 -5.44 20.26
N VAL A 305 -12.39 -4.91 20.70
CA VAL A 305 -11.11 -5.61 20.80
C VAL A 305 -10.50 -5.38 22.17
N THR A 306 -9.74 -6.34 22.67
CA THR A 306 -8.92 -6.15 23.88
C THR A 306 -7.51 -5.75 23.44
N LEU A 307 -7.07 -4.57 23.88
CA LEU A 307 -5.70 -4.09 23.65
C LEU A 307 -4.89 -4.17 24.93
N THR A 308 -3.62 -4.50 24.79
CA THR A 308 -2.64 -4.37 25.88
C THR A 308 -2.27 -2.90 26.10
N ALA A 309 -1.71 -2.55 27.25
CA ALA A 309 -1.15 -1.22 27.43
C ALA A 309 0.02 -0.99 26.44
N GLY A 310 0.11 0.23 25.91
CA GLY A 310 1.21 0.63 25.03
C GLY A 310 0.88 1.85 24.17
N LYS A 311 1.86 2.23 23.33
CA LYS A 311 1.68 3.28 22.34
C LYS A 311 1.17 2.67 21.04
N TYR A 312 0.10 3.23 20.50
CA TYR A 312 -0.56 2.73 19.30
C TYR A 312 -0.56 3.78 18.21
N HIS A 313 -0.45 3.32 16.96
CA HIS A 313 -0.59 4.10 15.76
C HIS A 313 -1.87 3.72 15.02
N LEU A 314 -2.78 4.67 14.87
CA LEU A 314 -4.02 4.53 14.09
C LEU A 314 -3.87 5.26 12.76
N ALA A 315 -4.11 4.56 11.66
CA ALA A 315 -4.12 5.12 10.32
C ALA A 315 -5.32 4.65 9.49
N LEU A 316 -5.63 5.41 8.44
CA LEU A 316 -6.61 5.08 7.42
C LEU A 316 -6.04 5.51 6.06
N SER A 317 -6.19 4.68 5.02
CA SER A 317 -5.83 5.08 3.66
C SER A 317 -6.70 6.26 3.20
N GLY A 318 -6.10 7.24 2.51
CA GLY A 318 -6.61 8.54 2.03
C GLY A 318 -8.11 8.69 1.75
N ALA A 319 -8.89 8.63 2.83
CA ALA A 319 -10.31 8.89 2.86
C ALA A 319 -10.54 10.38 3.14
N GLU A 320 -11.45 11.01 2.41
CA GLU A 320 -11.87 12.38 2.71
C GLU A 320 -13.02 12.38 3.72
N ASN A 321 -13.90 11.39 3.61
CA ASN A 321 -15.19 11.40 4.29
C ASN A 321 -15.41 10.22 5.25
N VAL A 322 -14.57 9.18 5.14
CA VAL A 322 -14.54 8.05 6.08
C VAL A 322 -13.46 8.29 7.13
N LYS A 323 -13.75 7.94 8.39
CA LYS A 323 -12.86 8.13 9.53
C LYS A 323 -12.65 6.81 10.27
N ALA A 324 -11.47 6.65 10.85
CA ALA A 324 -11.16 5.54 11.75
C ALA A 324 -11.11 6.04 13.19
N GLU A 325 -11.62 5.26 14.14
CA GLU A 325 -11.66 5.60 15.55
C GLU A 325 -11.27 4.40 16.42
N ILE A 326 -10.52 4.67 17.49
CA ILE A 326 -10.39 3.80 18.65
C ILE A 326 -11.17 4.44 19.79
N LYS A 327 -12.11 3.72 20.40
CA LYS A 327 -12.99 4.29 21.43
C LYS A 327 -13.07 3.41 22.68
N SER A 328 -12.98 4.01 23.86
CA SER A 328 -13.27 3.34 25.14
C SER A 328 -14.12 4.23 26.03
N GLY A 329 -15.36 3.79 26.31
CA GLY A 329 -16.35 4.61 27.00
C GLY A 329 -16.62 5.94 26.27
N SER A 330 -16.41 7.05 26.98
CA SER A 330 -16.51 8.42 26.44
C SER A 330 -15.23 8.91 25.75
N THR A 331 -14.11 8.18 25.86
CA THR A 331 -12.84 8.57 25.25
C THR A 331 -12.78 8.10 23.81
N SER A 332 -12.51 9.02 22.89
CA SER A 332 -12.46 8.77 21.45
C SER A 332 -11.13 9.27 20.88
N TYR A 333 -10.51 8.41 20.08
CA TYR A 333 -9.24 8.64 19.40
C TYR A 333 -9.51 8.51 17.90
N VAL A 334 -9.73 9.64 17.22
CA VAL A 334 -10.18 9.67 15.81
C VAL A 334 -9.04 10.05 14.88
N ASN A 335 -8.86 9.27 13.82
CA ASN A 335 -8.08 9.67 12.66
C ASN A 335 -9.01 10.12 11.52
N THR A 336 -8.87 11.39 11.13
CA THR A 336 -9.58 11.98 9.99
C THR A 336 -8.66 12.04 8.77
N GLY A 337 -8.80 11.08 7.86
CA GLY A 337 -8.01 11.01 6.63
C GLY A 337 -6.58 10.50 6.85
N ALA A 338 -5.66 10.92 5.98
CA ALA A 338 -4.26 10.48 6.02
C ALA A 338 -3.44 11.21 7.10
N SER A 339 -3.96 11.41 8.31
CA SER A 339 -3.24 12.11 9.41
C SER A 339 -2.46 11.14 10.32
N LYS A 340 -1.42 11.61 11.02
CA LYS A 340 -0.74 10.83 12.07
C LYS A 340 -1.60 10.81 13.32
N TYR A 341 -2.08 9.65 13.74
CA TYR A 341 -2.70 9.53 15.05
C TYR A 341 -1.98 8.51 15.91
N GLU A 342 -1.35 8.99 16.97
CA GLU A 342 -0.70 8.15 17.98
C GLU A 342 -1.38 8.36 19.33
N ALA A 343 -1.63 7.27 20.04
CA ALA A 343 -2.21 7.32 21.38
C ALA A 343 -1.49 6.35 22.31
N THR A 344 -1.27 6.77 23.56
CA THR A 344 -0.90 5.84 24.62
C THR A 344 -2.19 5.32 25.23
N LEU A 345 -2.40 4.01 25.11
CA LEU A 345 -3.60 3.32 25.58
C LEU A 345 -3.25 2.47 26.80
N ASN A 346 -4.17 2.45 27.77
CA ASN A 346 -4.11 1.48 28.87
C ASN A 346 -4.60 0.12 28.37
N ALA A 347 -4.31 -0.94 29.12
CA ALA A 347 -4.91 -2.23 28.84
C ALA A 347 -6.43 -2.15 29.02
N GLY A 348 -7.20 -2.68 28.07
CA GLY A 348 -8.66 -2.66 28.17
C GLY A 348 -9.38 -2.96 26.87
N THR A 349 -10.71 -2.87 26.93
CA THR A 349 -11.59 -3.07 25.78
C THR A 349 -11.80 -1.75 25.04
N TYR A 350 -11.57 -1.78 23.73
CA TYR A 350 -11.74 -0.66 22.81
C TYR A 350 -12.64 -1.06 21.64
N ASN A 351 -13.42 -0.13 21.13
CA ASN A 351 -14.11 -0.29 19.85
C ASN A 351 -13.22 0.30 18.74
N LEU A 352 -12.96 -0.50 17.71
CA LEU A 352 -12.33 -0.07 16.48
C LEU A 352 -13.44 0.22 15.47
N ASN A 353 -13.61 1.48 15.10
CA ASN A 353 -14.74 1.94 14.30
C ASN A 353 -14.26 2.56 12.99
N LEU A 354 -14.90 2.18 11.88
CA LEU A 354 -15.01 3.03 10.70
C LEU A 354 -16.34 3.78 10.78
N PHE A 355 -16.35 5.07 10.47
CA PHE A 355 -17.58 5.85 10.49
C PHE A 355 -17.60 6.99 9.48
N VAL A 356 -18.81 7.44 9.16
CA VAL A 356 -19.10 8.53 8.22
C VAL A 356 -19.84 9.62 8.97
N SER A 357 -19.47 10.88 8.71
CA SER A 357 -20.18 12.04 9.28
C SER A 357 -21.63 12.12 8.77
N PRO A 358 -22.58 12.71 9.52
CA PRO A 358 -23.94 12.93 9.05
C PRO A 358 -23.99 13.75 7.76
N SER A 359 -25.07 13.58 6.98
CA SER A 359 -25.29 14.30 5.72
C SER A 359 -24.13 14.23 4.72
N THR A 360 -23.35 13.15 4.74
CA THR A 360 -22.18 12.94 3.87
C THR A 360 -22.43 11.82 2.87
N THR A 361 -22.09 12.07 1.60
CA THR A 361 -22.10 11.05 0.55
C THR A 361 -20.70 10.49 0.37
N VAL A 362 -20.58 9.17 0.31
CA VAL A 362 -19.31 8.44 0.19
C VAL A 362 -19.40 7.36 -0.89
N ASP A 363 -18.29 7.17 -1.60
CA ASP A 363 -18.01 6.04 -2.48
C ASP A 363 -16.49 5.82 -2.46
N GLU A 364 -16.00 5.32 -1.32
CA GLU A 364 -14.57 5.25 -0.99
C GLU A 364 -14.18 3.84 -0.55
N THR A 365 -13.06 3.33 -1.03
CA THR A 365 -12.42 2.12 -0.49
C THR A 365 -11.34 2.53 0.49
N VAL A 366 -11.42 2.00 1.71
CA VAL A 366 -10.51 2.36 2.81
C VAL A 366 -9.89 1.14 3.48
N THR A 367 -8.65 1.29 3.92
CA THR A 367 -7.91 0.27 4.67
C THR A 367 -7.54 0.87 6.03
N PRO A 368 -8.29 0.56 7.10
CA PRO A 368 -7.90 0.97 8.44
C PRO A 368 -6.69 0.17 8.91
N TRP A 369 -5.86 0.80 9.74
CA TRP A 369 -4.65 0.19 10.24
C TRP A 369 -4.41 0.59 11.69
N LEU A 370 -4.12 -0.40 12.53
CA LEU A 370 -3.74 -0.19 13.92
C LEU A 370 -2.48 -0.98 14.21
N VAL A 371 -1.47 -0.34 14.78
CA VAL A 371 -0.21 -0.97 15.17
C VAL A 371 0.11 -0.63 16.61
N LYS A 372 0.70 -1.57 17.34
CA LYS A 372 1.39 -1.29 18.61
C LYS A 372 2.85 -0.91 18.33
N LEU A 373 3.29 0.26 18.79
CA LEU A 373 4.64 0.80 18.61
C LEU A 373 5.59 0.43 19.75
N SER A 374 5.10 0.38 20.99
CA SER A 374 5.86 0.06 22.20
C SER A 374 4.95 -0.39 23.33
#